data_AF-A0A2T4IPC4-F1
#
_entry.id   AF-A0A2T4IPC4-F1
#
_cell.length_a   1.000
_cell.length_b   1.000
_cell.length_c   1.000
_cell.angle_alpha   90.00
_cell.angle_beta   90.00
_cell.angle_gamma   90.00
#
_symmetry.space_group_name_H-M   'P 1'
#
loop_
_entity.id
_entity.type
_entity.pdbx_description
1 polymer ?
#
loop_
_entity_poly.entity_id
_entity_poly.type
_entity_poly.pdbx_seq_one_letter_code
_entity_poly.pdbx_strand_id
1 'polypeptide(L)'
;MSNSTANSIARSLEEIEQAGGLRGTDIANLTQVSKATVSRWRTGLARPQPRNEMVLSDLVYVVRRLQDYYTEEEIRTWLYSRHPQLGDERAVDLIHSGRTIDVLNVLNRLDSDGYL
;
A
#
# COMPACT_ATOMS: atom_id res chain seq x y z
N MET A 1 -9.90 -8.65 -24.30
CA MET A 1 -8.71 -7.85 -23.94
C MET A 1 -8.54 -7.80 -22.41
N SER A 2 -8.55 -8.95 -21.72
CA SER A 2 -8.81 -8.99 -20.26
C SER A 2 -7.68 -9.57 -19.41
N ASN A 3 -6.52 -9.91 -20.00
CA ASN A 3 -5.39 -10.51 -19.25
C ASN A 3 -4.36 -9.51 -18.70
N SER A 4 -4.21 -8.30 -19.26
CA SER A 4 -3.18 -7.36 -18.78
C SER A 4 -3.50 -6.75 -17.40
N THR A 5 -4.76 -6.38 -17.13
CA THR A 5 -5.15 -5.71 -15.87
C THR A 5 -5.16 -6.66 -14.68
N ALA A 6 -5.68 -7.89 -14.86
CA ALA A 6 -5.64 -8.92 -13.81
C ALA A 6 -4.18 -9.27 -13.43
N ASN A 7 -3.30 -9.33 -14.43
CA ASN A 7 -1.87 -9.48 -14.20
C ASN A 7 -1.25 -8.25 -13.51
N SER A 8 -1.79 -7.05 -13.71
CA SER A 8 -1.35 -5.86 -12.96
C SER A 8 -1.72 -5.93 -11.47
N ILE A 9 -2.96 -6.29 -11.14
CA ILE A 9 -3.42 -6.37 -9.75
C ILE A 9 -2.67 -7.47 -8.99
N ALA A 10 -2.51 -8.66 -9.59
CA ALA A 10 -1.75 -9.73 -8.97
C ALA A 10 -0.30 -9.31 -8.65
N ARG A 11 0.36 -8.61 -9.58
CA ARG A 11 1.71 -8.05 -9.36
C ARG A 11 1.73 -6.97 -8.28
N SER A 12 0.73 -6.08 -8.23
CA SER A 12 0.63 -5.09 -7.16
C SER A 12 0.50 -5.76 -5.79
N LEU A 13 -0.32 -6.82 -5.68
CA LEU A 13 -0.47 -7.58 -4.44
C LEU A 13 0.81 -8.31 -4.05
N GLU A 14 1.52 -8.90 -5.01
CA GLU A 14 2.82 -9.54 -4.77
C GLU A 14 3.87 -8.52 -4.30
N GLU A 15 3.93 -7.36 -4.94
CA GLU A 15 4.83 -6.29 -4.56
C GLU A 15 4.52 -5.77 -3.16
N ILE A 16 3.26 -5.50 -2.84
CA ILE A 16 2.85 -5.12 -1.47
C ILE A 16 3.31 -6.13 -0.41
N GLU A 17 3.28 -7.43 -0.72
CA GLU A 17 3.73 -8.48 0.20
C GLU A 17 5.26 -8.55 0.33
N GLN A 18 5.98 -8.61 -0.79
CA GLN A 18 7.43 -8.82 -0.82
C GLN A 18 8.22 -7.55 -0.46
N ALA A 19 7.70 -6.39 -0.85
CA ALA A 19 8.36 -5.12 -0.61
C ALA A 19 7.94 -4.49 0.72
N GLY A 20 6.66 -4.63 1.07
CA GLY A 20 6.06 -3.94 2.21
C GLY A 20 5.82 -4.82 3.43
N GLY A 21 6.16 -6.11 3.39
CA GLY A 21 5.95 -7.06 4.49
C GLY A 21 4.48 -7.25 4.88
N LEU A 22 3.56 -6.75 4.05
CA LEU A 22 2.13 -6.83 4.27
C LEU A 22 1.66 -8.25 3.97
N ARG A 23 0.66 -8.72 4.71
CA ARG A 23 0.02 -10.03 4.52
C ARG A 23 -1.36 -9.82 3.91
N GLY A 24 -1.95 -10.89 3.35
CA GLY A 24 -3.33 -10.84 2.85
C GLY A 24 -4.37 -10.34 3.87
N THR A 25 -4.12 -10.49 5.17
CA THR A 25 -4.90 -9.84 6.25
C THR A 25 -4.87 -8.33 6.19
N ASP A 26 -3.68 -7.78 5.97
CA ASP A 26 -3.41 -6.36 6.04
C ASP A 26 -4.00 -5.67 4.82
N ILE A 27 -3.84 -6.28 3.65
CA ILE A 27 -4.44 -5.84 2.40
C ILE A 27 -5.98 -5.87 2.52
N ALA A 28 -6.54 -6.93 3.09
CA ALA A 28 -7.98 -7.06 3.32
C ALA A 28 -8.50 -5.95 4.25
N ASN A 29 -7.82 -5.69 5.36
CA ASN A 29 -8.18 -4.63 6.30
C ASN A 29 -8.09 -3.24 5.65
N LEU A 30 -6.99 -2.96 4.96
CA LEU A 30 -6.74 -1.68 4.29
C LEU A 30 -7.73 -1.42 3.15
N THR A 31 -8.14 -2.45 2.40
CA THR A 31 -9.12 -2.30 1.32
C THR A 31 -10.57 -2.53 1.78
N GLN A 32 -10.79 -2.79 3.07
CA GLN A 32 -12.10 -3.10 3.68
C GLN A 32 -12.88 -4.20 2.94
N VAL A 33 -12.19 -5.27 2.55
CA VAL A 33 -12.80 -6.46 1.96
C VAL A 33 -12.39 -7.71 2.71
N SER A 34 -13.01 -8.85 2.38
CA SER A 34 -12.59 -10.13 2.96
C SER A 34 -11.25 -10.62 2.38
N LYS A 35 -10.50 -11.44 3.14
CA LYS A 35 -9.30 -12.13 2.61
C LYS A 35 -9.63 -12.99 1.39
N ALA A 36 -10.83 -13.59 1.36
CA ALA A 36 -11.28 -14.39 0.22
C ALA A 36 -11.42 -13.51 -1.05
N THR A 37 -11.89 -12.28 -0.90
CA THR A 37 -11.95 -11.29 -1.99
C THR A 37 -10.55 -10.97 -2.51
N VAL A 38 -9.58 -10.71 -1.62
CA VAL A 38 -8.17 -10.46 -2.01
C VAL A 38 -7.57 -11.67 -2.74
N SER A 39 -7.83 -12.89 -2.26
CA SER A 39 -7.41 -14.13 -2.93
C SER A 39 -7.98 -14.27 -4.34
N ARG A 40 -9.25 -13.90 -4.53
CA ARG A 40 -9.89 -13.88 -5.85
C ARG A 40 -9.28 -12.83 -6.78
N TRP A 41 -8.86 -11.68 -6.25
CA TRP A 41 -8.11 -10.68 -7.04
C TRP A 41 -6.76 -11.22 -7.49
N ARG A 42 -6.02 -11.85 -6.58
CA ARG A 42 -4.71 -12.47 -6.88
C ARG A 42 -4.80 -13.52 -7.98
N THR A 43 -5.83 -14.35 -7.94
CA THR A 43 -6.06 -15.42 -8.93
C THR A 43 -6.74 -14.95 -10.21
N GLY A 44 -7.10 -13.66 -10.32
CA GLY A 44 -7.83 -13.11 -11.45
C GLY A 44 -9.30 -13.55 -11.54
N LEU A 45 -9.81 -14.26 -10.53
CA LEU A 45 -11.21 -14.71 -10.43
C LEU A 45 -12.20 -13.58 -10.08
N ALA A 46 -11.69 -12.43 -9.66
CA ALA A 46 -12.45 -11.20 -9.50
C ALA A 46 -11.53 -10.00 -9.78
N ARG A 47 -12.12 -8.85 -10.10
CA ARG A 47 -11.40 -7.58 -10.19
C ARG A 47 -11.75 -6.68 -9.00
N PRO A 48 -10.81 -5.87 -8.50
CA PRO A 48 -11.15 -4.85 -7.52
C PRO A 48 -12.08 -3.81 -8.15
N GLN A 49 -12.86 -3.13 -7.32
CA GLN A 49 -13.57 -1.94 -7.76
C GLN A 49 -12.58 -0.78 -7.96
N PRO A 50 -12.88 0.22 -8.80
CA PRO A 50 -11.96 1.33 -9.09
C PRO A 50 -11.33 1.99 -7.85
N ARG A 51 -12.12 2.18 -6.78
CA ARG A 51 -11.60 2.71 -5.50
C ARG A 51 -10.50 1.82 -4.90
N ASN A 52 -10.70 0.51 -4.91
CA ASN A 52 -9.71 -0.43 -4.37
C ASN A 52 -8.51 -0.58 -5.30
N GLU A 53 -8.69 -0.44 -6.62
CA GLU A 53 -7.55 -0.35 -7.56
C GLU A 53 -6.68 0.88 -7.26
N MET A 54 -7.30 2.05 -7.02
CA MET A 54 -6.57 3.27 -6.61
C MET A 54 -5.82 3.07 -5.30
N VAL A 55 -6.50 2.54 -4.27
CA VAL A 55 -5.88 2.28 -2.95
C VAL A 55 -4.70 1.31 -3.06
N LEU A 56 -4.80 0.25 -3.88
CA LEU A 56 -3.69 -0.67 -4.11
C LEU A 56 -2.53 -0.01 -4.86
N SER A 57 -2.83 0.82 -5.86
CA SER A 57 -1.82 1.58 -6.61
C SER A 57 -1.07 2.56 -5.72
N ASP A 58 -1.79 3.30 -4.88
CA ASP A 58 -1.22 4.24 -3.91
C ASP A 58 -0.32 3.51 -2.90
N LEU A 59 -0.77 2.37 -2.39
CA LEU A 59 0.01 1.56 -1.46
C LEU A 59 1.29 1.03 -2.10
N VAL A 60 1.24 0.54 -3.36
CA VAL A 60 2.45 0.13 -4.09
C VAL A 60 3.44 1.28 -4.21
N TYR A 61 2.96 2.47 -4.56
CA TYR A 61 3.82 3.64 -4.70
C TYR A 61 4.48 4.04 -3.37
N VAL A 62 3.71 4.08 -2.28
CA VAL A 62 4.24 4.37 -0.93
C VAL A 62 5.25 3.31 -0.49
N VAL A 63 4.94 2.03 -0.68
CA VAL A 63 5.84 0.93 -0.31
C VAL A 63 7.17 1.06 -1.06
N ARG A 64 7.15 1.27 -2.39
CA ARG A 64 8.37 1.47 -3.18
C ARG A 64 9.24 2.60 -2.66
N ARG A 65 8.63 3.72 -2.26
CA ARG A 65 9.35 4.88 -1.73
C ARG A 65 9.98 4.60 -0.38
N LEU A 66 9.30 3.82 0.47
CA LEU A 66 9.83 3.44 1.78
C LEU A 66 10.95 2.39 1.69
N GLN A 67 10.98 1.56 0.64
CA GLN A 67 12.04 0.56 0.43
C GLN A 67 13.44 1.16 0.28
N ASP A 68 13.53 2.42 -0.13
CA ASP A 68 14.82 3.12 -0.20
C ASP A 68 15.44 3.34 1.19
N TYR A 69 14.64 3.23 2.27
CA TYR A 69 15.04 3.58 3.64
C TYR A 69 14.85 2.46 4.66
N TYR A 70 13.89 1.56 4.42
CA TYR A 70 13.39 0.63 5.42
C TYR A 70 13.30 -0.80 4.87
N THR A 71 13.51 -1.77 5.76
CA THR A 71 13.23 -3.19 5.48
C THR A 71 11.72 -3.45 5.39
N GLU A 72 11.33 -4.58 4.81
CA GLU A 72 9.91 -4.97 4.70
C GLU A 72 9.16 -4.99 6.05
N GLU A 73 9.82 -5.40 7.14
CA GLU A 73 9.24 -5.43 8.48
C GLU A 73 9.06 -4.01 9.07
N GLU A 74 10.04 -3.15 8.84
CA GLU A 74 9.98 -1.73 9.24
C GLU A 74 8.92 -0.97 8.43
N ILE A 75 8.78 -1.26 7.14
CA ILE A 75 7.73 -0.68 6.28
C ILE A 75 6.35 -1.02 6.82
N ARG A 76 6.10 -2.30 7.09
CA ARG A 76 4.85 -2.75 7.70
C ARG A 76 4.59 -2.01 9.01
N THR A 77 5.61 -1.88 9.86
CA THR A 77 5.50 -1.19 11.14
C THR A 77 5.19 0.30 10.95
N TRP A 78 5.90 0.97 10.04
CA TRP A 78 5.70 2.38 9.72
C TRP A 78 4.27 2.66 9.23
N LEU A 79 3.76 1.82 8.32
CA LEU A 79 2.42 1.95 7.77
C LEU A 79 1.32 1.85 8.83
N TYR A 80 1.50 0.97 9.82
CA TYR A 80 0.54 0.70 10.89
C TYR A 80 0.74 1.54 12.16
N SER A 81 1.85 2.27 12.26
CA SER A 81 2.14 3.12 13.41
C SER A 81 1.42 4.46 13.29
N ARG A 82 1.01 5.02 14.43
CA ARG A 82 0.61 6.43 14.48
C ARG A 82 1.85 7.28 14.27
N HIS A 83 1.75 8.24 13.35
CA HIS A 83 2.91 9.01 12.94
C HIS A 83 2.74 10.50 13.29
N PRO A 84 3.63 11.11 14.09
CA PRO A 84 3.48 12.51 14.52
C PRO A 84 3.39 13.50 13.35
N GLN A 85 4.16 13.28 12.28
CA GLN A 85 4.11 14.12 11.08
C GLN A 85 2.84 13.91 10.22
N LEU A 86 2.03 12.90 10.55
CA LEU A 86 0.70 12.63 9.96
C LEU A 86 -0.43 13.00 10.93
N GLY A 87 -0.17 13.86 11.93
CA GLY A 87 -1.19 14.26 12.91
C GLY A 87 -1.65 13.10 13.79
N ASP A 88 -0.73 12.19 14.14
CA ASP A 88 -0.99 10.96 14.89
C ASP A 88 -1.95 9.96 14.20
N GLU A 89 -2.25 10.15 12.92
CA GLU A 89 -2.94 9.17 12.09
C GLU A 89 -1.96 8.08 11.60
N ARG A 90 -2.50 6.93 11.19
CA ARG A 90 -1.73 5.84 10.57
C ARG A 90 -1.72 6.03 9.06
N ALA A 91 -0.59 5.75 8.40
CA ALA A 91 -0.49 5.90 6.95
C ALA A 91 -1.49 4.99 6.21
N VAL A 92 -1.75 3.77 6.70
CA VAL A 92 -2.78 2.88 6.11
C VAL A 92 -4.18 3.47 6.11
N ASP A 93 -4.55 4.25 7.14
CA ASP A 93 -5.87 4.88 7.22
C ASP A 93 -5.97 6.05 6.24
N LEU A 94 -4.90 6.84 6.13
CA LEU A 94 -4.81 7.94 5.18
C LEU A 94 -4.88 7.45 3.73
N ILE A 95 -4.11 6.41 3.39
CA ILE A 95 -4.15 5.79 2.05
C ILE A 95 -5.56 5.26 1.76
N HIS A 96 -6.18 4.54 2.70
CA HIS A 96 -7.55 4.05 2.53
C HIS A 96 -8.55 5.19 2.27
N SER A 97 -8.41 6.32 2.97
CA SER A 97 -9.31 7.48 2.86
C SER A 97 -9.06 8.35 1.62
N GLY A 98 -8.09 8.00 0.76
CA GLY A 98 -7.73 8.80 -0.41
C GLY A 98 -6.87 10.02 -0.07
N ARG A 99 -6.30 10.05 1.14
CA ARG A 99 -5.39 11.11 1.64
C ARG A 99 -3.92 10.71 1.50
N THR A 100 -3.59 9.93 0.48
CA THR A 100 -2.21 9.47 0.19
C THR A 100 -1.22 10.63 0.07
N ILE A 101 -1.66 11.80 -0.39
CA ILE A 101 -0.81 13.00 -0.50
C ILE A 101 -0.19 13.43 0.84
N ASP A 102 -0.89 13.24 1.97
CA ASP A 102 -0.38 13.57 3.30
C ASP A 102 0.80 12.66 3.66
N VAL A 103 0.69 11.37 3.30
CA VAL A 103 1.76 10.37 3.45
C VAL A 103 2.97 10.75 2.59
N LEU A 104 2.74 11.10 1.32
CA LEU A 104 3.82 11.47 0.40
C LEU A 104 4.55 12.75 0.82
N ASN A 105 3.85 13.71 1.42
CA ASN A 105 4.47 14.92 1.94
C ASN A 105 5.47 14.61 3.07
N VAL A 106 5.23 13.57 3.87
CA VAL A 106 6.20 13.11 4.88
C VAL A 106 7.40 12.45 4.20
N LEU A 107 7.17 11.56 3.22
CA LEU A 107 8.26 10.89 2.50
C LEU A 107 9.16 11.87 1.73
N ASN A 108 8.58 12.92 1.13
CA ASN A 108 9.35 13.96 0.44
C ASN A 108 10.33 14.69 1.37
N ARG A 109 9.99 14.82 2.66
CA ARG A 109 10.91 15.40 3.67
C ARG A 109 12.04 14.45 3.99
N LEU A 110 11.75 13.14 4.12
CA LEU A 110 12.78 12.11 4.31
C LEU A 110 13.79 12.09 3.16
N ASP A 111 13.32 12.22 1.91
CA ASP A 111 14.24 12.36 0.77
C ASP A 111 15.14 13.60 0.93
N SER A 112 14.53 14.74 1.25
CA SER A 112 15.24 16.02 1.34
C SER A 112 16.32 15.98 2.43
N ASP A 113 16.05 15.30 3.54
CA ASP A 113 17.00 15.13 4.64
C ASP A 113 18.09 14.10 4.33
N GLY A 114 17.82 13.13 3.43
CA GLY A 114 18.78 12.12 3.00
C GLY A 114 19.81 12.58 1.95
N TYR A 115 19.55 13.71 1.27
CA TYR A 115 20.44 14.29 0.25
C TYR A 115 21.29 15.48 0.75
N LEU A 116 21.31 15.77 2.06
CA LEU A 116 22.16 16.78 2.71
C LEU A 116 23.41 16.16 3.35
#